data_AF-A0A950G6R3-F1
#
_entry.id   AF-A0A950G6R3-F1
#
_cell.length_a   1.000
_cell.length_b   1.000
_cell.length_c   1.000
_cell.angle_alpha   90.00
_cell.angle_beta   90.00
_cell.angle_gamma   90.00
#
_symmetry.space_group_name_H-M   'P 1'
#
loop_
_entity.id
_entity.type
_entity.pdbx_description
1 polymer ?
#
loop_
_entity_poly.entity_id
_entity_poly.type
_entity_poly.pdbx_seq_one_letter_code
_entity_poly.pdbx_strand_id
1 'polypeptide(L)'
;FMGEEWGTRTPFLFFTDHNPELAKLVREGRRREFQKFAAFSDPARRETIPDPNAPATFAASVPDPQEAEQEPHTAIFGLHRDLLALRHRYVMPRLVGCRSEGASVIGPKAVVARWRMGDGALLTIAINLDETPVQIGPLAGEMLYGTGERMTKIVPEGALPGYTTAVYLAEPRR
;
A
#
# COMPACT_ATOMS: atom_id res chain seq x y z
N PHE A 1 -1.33 -8.25 1.37
CA PHE A 1 -2.08 -9.10 2.32
C PHE A 1 -3.39 -9.47 1.65
N MET A 2 -3.99 -10.62 2.01
CA MET A 2 -5.20 -11.11 1.32
C MET A 2 -6.35 -10.10 1.46
N GLY A 3 -6.97 -9.74 0.34
CA GLY A 3 -8.05 -8.77 0.28
C GLY A 3 -7.61 -7.31 0.19
N GLU A 4 -6.31 -6.99 0.26
CA GLU A 4 -5.83 -5.63 -0.06
C GLU A 4 -6.12 -5.27 -1.52
N GLU A 5 -6.07 -6.25 -2.41
CA GLU A 5 -6.27 -6.08 -3.84
C GLU A 5 -7.66 -5.55 -4.19
N TRP A 6 -8.68 -5.74 -3.35
CA TRP A 6 -9.99 -5.07 -3.47
C TRP A 6 -10.28 -4.14 -2.30
N GLY A 7 -9.33 -3.92 -1.39
CA GLY A 7 -9.49 -3.03 -0.24
C GLY A 7 -10.54 -3.51 0.76
N THR A 8 -10.54 -4.80 1.10
CA THR A 8 -11.46 -5.36 2.11
C THR A 8 -11.41 -4.56 3.42
N ARG A 9 -12.57 -4.40 4.05
CA ARG A 9 -12.67 -3.83 5.40
C ARG A 9 -12.77 -4.90 6.47
N THR A 10 -12.76 -6.17 6.08
CA THR A 10 -12.74 -7.29 7.00
C THR A 10 -11.43 -7.24 7.80
N PRO A 11 -11.49 -7.20 9.15
CA PRO A 11 -10.29 -7.13 9.96
C PRO A 11 -9.52 -8.46 9.87
N PHE A 12 -8.21 -8.43 10.07
CA PHE A 12 -7.45 -9.65 10.32
C PHE A 12 -7.08 -9.73 11.80
N LEU A 13 -7.89 -10.46 12.58
CA LEU A 13 -7.73 -10.59 14.02
C LEU A 13 -6.73 -11.69 14.36
N PHE A 14 -6.16 -11.62 15.57
CA PHE A 14 -5.41 -12.74 16.11
C PHE A 14 -6.39 -13.77 16.68
N PHE A 15 -6.39 -14.99 16.13
CA PHE A 15 -7.21 -16.11 16.56
C PHE A 15 -6.38 -17.38 16.76
N THR A 16 -6.87 -18.28 17.60
CA THR A 16 -6.22 -19.53 18.02
C THR A 16 -7.26 -20.62 18.25
N ASP A 17 -6.85 -21.89 18.20
CA ASP A 17 -7.68 -23.04 18.60
C ASP A 17 -6.88 -23.89 19.60
N HIS A 18 -7.03 -23.56 20.86
CA HIS A 18 -6.31 -24.18 21.98
C HIS A 18 -7.29 -24.77 22.98
N ASN A 19 -6.82 -25.75 23.75
CA ASN A 19 -7.56 -26.26 24.90
C ASN A 19 -7.86 -25.14 25.93
N PRO A 20 -8.84 -25.34 26.83
CA PRO A 20 -9.29 -24.28 27.74
C PRO A 20 -8.20 -23.66 28.62
N GLU A 21 -7.23 -24.46 29.06
CA GLU A 21 -6.14 -23.99 29.93
C GLU A 21 -5.22 -23.01 29.19
N LEU A 22 -4.76 -23.39 27.99
CA LEU A 22 -3.90 -22.55 27.18
C LEU A 22 -4.67 -21.35 26.60
N ALA A 23 -5.93 -21.54 26.22
CA ALA A 23 -6.81 -20.46 25.75
C ALA A 23 -6.89 -19.29 26.76
N LYS A 24 -7.06 -19.62 28.05
CA LYS A 24 -7.10 -18.61 29.12
C LYS A 24 -5.78 -17.85 29.21
N LEU A 25 -4.64 -18.55 29.18
CA LEU A 25 -3.32 -17.94 29.25
C LEU A 25 -3.04 -17.02 28.05
N VAL A 26 -3.40 -17.46 26.85
CA VAL A 26 -3.25 -16.66 25.61
C VAL A 26 -4.11 -15.42 25.66
N ARG A 27 -5.39 -15.54 26.04
CA ARG A 27 -6.30 -14.39 26.16
C ARG A 27 -5.80 -13.35 27.16
N GLU A 28 -5.37 -13.79 28.34
CA GLU A 28 -4.83 -12.88 29.35
C GLU A 28 -3.50 -12.24 28.93
N GLY A 29 -2.60 -13.03 28.32
CA GLY A 29 -1.35 -12.55 27.76
C GLY A 29 -1.59 -11.46 26.72
N ARG A 30 -2.53 -11.70 25.80
CA ARG A 30 -2.87 -10.75 24.74
C ARG A 30 -3.47 -9.46 25.29
N ARG A 31 -4.38 -9.55 26.27
CA ARG A 31 -4.93 -8.37 26.97
C ARG A 31 -3.84 -7.56 27.68
N ARG A 32 -2.79 -8.20 28.22
CA ARG A 32 -1.63 -7.52 28.82
C ARG A 32 -0.77 -6.84 27.76
N GLU A 33 -0.48 -7.49 26.64
CA GLU A 33 0.30 -6.88 25.54
C GLU A 33 -0.39 -5.63 24.97
N PHE A 34 -1.72 -5.68 24.83
CA PHE A 34 -2.50 -4.56 24.29
C PHE A 34 -2.51 -3.32 25.19
N GLN A 35 -2.12 -3.42 26.48
CA GLN A 35 -1.95 -2.26 27.37
C GLN A 35 -0.88 -1.28 26.86
N LYS A 36 0.06 -1.75 26.03
CA LYS A 36 1.14 -0.94 25.47
C LYS A 36 0.71 -0.15 24.22
N PHE A 37 -0.45 -0.44 23.65
CA PHE A 37 -0.96 0.23 22.44
C PHE A 37 -1.97 1.31 22.81
N ALA A 38 -1.71 2.56 22.39
CA ALA A 38 -2.53 3.72 22.75
C ALA A 38 -4.03 3.56 22.39
N ALA A 39 -4.33 2.80 21.32
CA ALA A 39 -5.70 2.51 20.88
C ALA A 39 -6.53 1.67 21.88
N PHE A 40 -5.88 0.94 22.79
CA PHE A 40 -6.50 0.03 23.77
C PHE A 40 -6.13 0.37 25.23
N SER A 41 -5.65 1.59 25.46
CA SER A 41 -5.28 2.09 26.79
C SER A 41 -6.50 2.25 27.72
N ASP A 42 -7.68 2.47 27.16
CA ASP A 42 -8.96 2.52 27.88
C ASP A 42 -9.39 1.12 28.38
N PRO A 43 -9.59 0.92 29.70
CA PRO A 43 -10.13 -0.32 30.27
C PRO A 43 -11.40 -0.83 29.59
N ALA A 44 -12.32 0.05 29.20
CA ALA A 44 -13.58 -0.34 28.55
C ALA A 44 -13.33 -0.95 27.15
N ARG A 45 -12.32 -0.46 26.43
CA ARG A 45 -11.91 -1.04 25.13
C ARG A 45 -11.18 -2.37 25.26
N ARG A 46 -10.60 -2.68 26.42
CA ARG A 46 -9.93 -3.97 26.66
C ARG A 46 -10.93 -5.12 26.79
N GLU A 47 -12.10 -4.83 27.34
CA GLU A 47 -13.19 -5.81 27.42
C GLU A 47 -13.79 -6.10 26.04
N THR A 48 -13.70 -5.14 25.11
CA THR A 48 -14.12 -5.33 23.71
C THR A 48 -13.10 -6.05 22.83
N ILE A 49 -11.90 -6.37 23.33
CA ILE A 49 -10.92 -7.15 22.56
C ILE A 49 -11.48 -8.55 22.32
N PRO A 50 -11.66 -8.98 21.06
CA PRO A 50 -12.17 -10.30 20.73
C PRO A 50 -11.33 -11.41 21.37
N ASP A 51 -12.00 -12.43 21.90
CA ASP A 51 -11.32 -13.61 22.45
C ASP A 51 -10.64 -14.39 21.30
N PRO A 52 -9.31 -14.56 21.29
CA PRO A 52 -8.63 -15.27 20.20
C PRO A 52 -9.14 -16.70 19.99
N ASN A 53 -9.60 -17.36 21.06
CA ASN A 53 -10.10 -18.73 21.00
C ASN A 53 -11.60 -18.84 20.63
N ALA A 54 -12.31 -17.71 20.50
CA ALA A 54 -13.70 -17.75 20.08
C ALA A 54 -13.79 -18.01 18.56
N PRO A 55 -14.61 -18.97 18.09
CA PRO A 55 -14.80 -19.22 16.67
C PRO A 55 -15.23 -17.98 15.87
N ALA A 56 -15.97 -17.06 16.51
CA ALA A 56 -16.39 -15.80 15.91
C ALA A 56 -15.20 -14.89 15.54
N THR A 57 -14.07 -14.97 16.25
CA THR A 57 -12.87 -14.17 15.96
C THR A 57 -12.20 -14.61 14.67
N PHE A 58 -12.15 -15.92 14.43
CA PHE A 58 -11.75 -16.47 13.14
C PHE A 58 -12.75 -16.08 12.04
N ALA A 59 -14.04 -16.30 12.26
CA ALA A 59 -15.08 -16.01 11.27
C ALA A 59 -15.09 -14.53 10.84
N ALA A 60 -14.89 -13.61 11.78
CA ALA A 60 -14.77 -12.17 11.50
C ALA A 60 -13.49 -11.79 10.74
N SER A 61 -12.54 -12.72 10.57
CA SER A 61 -11.27 -12.51 9.87
C SER A 61 -11.22 -13.12 8.47
N VAL A 62 -12.34 -13.67 7.99
CA VAL A 62 -12.46 -14.26 6.65
C VAL A 62 -13.02 -13.18 5.71
N PRO A 63 -12.22 -12.61 4.80
CA PRO A 63 -12.72 -11.63 3.84
C PRO A 63 -13.79 -12.25 2.95
N ASP A 64 -14.88 -11.52 2.69
CA ASP A 64 -15.88 -11.94 1.72
C ASP A 64 -15.40 -11.60 0.30
N PRO A 65 -15.14 -12.60 -0.57
CA PRO A 65 -14.70 -12.33 -1.94
C PRO A 65 -15.73 -11.55 -2.76
N GLN A 66 -17.02 -11.60 -2.41
CA GLN A 66 -18.08 -10.86 -3.10
C GLN A 66 -17.97 -9.34 -2.89
N GLU A 67 -17.21 -8.88 -1.90
CA GLU A 67 -16.89 -7.46 -1.73
C GLU A 67 -16.23 -6.91 -3.00
N ALA A 68 -15.38 -7.69 -3.67
CA ALA A 68 -14.63 -7.26 -4.86
C ALA A 68 -15.50 -6.89 -6.07
N GLU A 69 -16.77 -7.28 -6.07
CA GLU A 69 -17.73 -6.97 -7.15
C GLU A 69 -18.55 -5.70 -6.86
N GLN A 70 -18.32 -5.05 -5.71
CA GLN A 70 -19.08 -3.89 -5.25
C GLN A 70 -18.21 -2.63 -5.20
N GLU A 71 -18.77 -1.45 -5.47
CA GLU A 71 -18.03 -0.20 -5.29
C GLU A 71 -17.85 0.12 -3.79
N PRO A 72 -16.68 0.65 -3.36
CA PRO A 72 -15.52 1.08 -4.16
C PRO A 72 -14.49 -0.03 -4.46
N HIS A 73 -14.73 -1.27 -4.02
CA HIS A 73 -13.78 -2.38 -4.09
C HIS A 73 -13.44 -2.80 -5.52
N THR A 74 -14.42 -2.78 -6.43
CA THR A 74 -14.21 -3.04 -7.87
C THR A 74 -13.15 -2.13 -8.47
N ALA A 75 -13.18 -0.83 -8.13
CA ALA A 75 -12.18 0.14 -8.60
C ALA A 75 -10.78 -0.16 -8.05
N ILE A 76 -10.66 -0.54 -6.77
CA ILE A 76 -9.40 -0.93 -6.13
C ILE A 76 -8.84 -2.20 -6.79
N PHE A 77 -9.71 -3.16 -7.11
CA PHE A 77 -9.34 -4.40 -7.79
C PHE A 77 -8.85 -4.15 -9.21
N GLY A 78 -9.54 -3.30 -9.97
CA GLY A 78 -9.08 -2.84 -11.28
C GLY A 78 -7.70 -2.19 -11.20
N LEU A 79 -7.50 -1.28 -10.25
CA LEU A 79 -6.22 -0.61 -10.03
C LEU A 79 -5.07 -1.61 -9.75
N HIS A 80 -5.28 -2.57 -8.85
CA HIS A 80 -4.25 -3.58 -8.55
C HIS A 80 -3.88 -4.41 -9.78
N ARG A 81 -4.88 -4.84 -10.56
CA ARG A 81 -4.65 -5.59 -11.81
C ARG A 81 -3.81 -4.77 -12.79
N ASP A 82 -4.14 -3.50 -12.98
CA ASP A 82 -3.44 -2.62 -13.91
C ASP A 82 -1.99 -2.36 -13.47
N LEU A 83 -1.76 -2.13 -12.17
CA LEU A 83 -0.41 -1.97 -11.60
C LEU A 83 0.43 -3.25 -11.73
N LEU A 84 -0.16 -4.43 -11.53
CA LEU A 84 0.53 -5.71 -11.72
C LEU A 84 0.87 -5.94 -13.20
N ALA A 85 -0.01 -5.55 -14.12
CA ALA A 85 0.25 -5.62 -15.55
C ALA A 85 1.42 -4.69 -15.95
N LEU A 86 1.44 -3.46 -15.45
CA LEU A 86 2.56 -2.52 -15.65
C LEU A 86 3.86 -3.07 -15.08
N ARG A 87 3.83 -3.62 -13.85
CA ARG A 87 5.00 -4.25 -13.22
C ARG A 87 5.53 -5.40 -14.09
N HIS A 88 4.66 -6.29 -14.54
CA HIS A 88 5.05 -7.43 -15.37
C HIS A 88 5.64 -6.99 -16.72
N ARG A 89 5.07 -5.96 -17.34
CA ARG A 89 5.51 -5.47 -18.65
C ARG A 89 6.79 -4.64 -18.60
N TYR A 90 6.92 -3.72 -17.64
CA TYR A 90 7.97 -2.69 -17.67
C TYR A 90 9.06 -2.90 -16.63
N VAL A 91 8.77 -3.52 -15.48
CA VAL A 91 9.71 -3.65 -14.37
C VAL A 91 10.37 -5.04 -14.36
N MET A 92 9.58 -6.11 -14.46
CA MET A 92 10.10 -7.48 -14.31
C MET A 92 11.18 -7.88 -15.32
N PRO A 93 11.05 -7.56 -16.63
CA PRO A 93 12.08 -7.92 -17.61
C PRO A 93 13.42 -7.22 -17.36
N ARG A 94 13.41 -6.10 -16.64
CA ARG A 94 14.57 -5.24 -16.41
C ARG A 94 15.11 -5.31 -14.98
N LEU A 95 14.61 -6.23 -14.17
CA LEU A 95 14.96 -6.30 -12.75
C LEU A 95 16.38 -6.83 -12.53
N VAL A 96 16.84 -7.77 -13.35
CA VAL A 96 18.21 -8.31 -13.26
C VAL A 96 19.21 -7.19 -13.57
N GLY A 97 20.10 -6.87 -12.63
CA GLY A 97 21.04 -5.76 -12.77
C GLY A 97 20.49 -4.38 -12.39
N CYS A 98 19.23 -4.31 -11.94
CA CYS A 98 18.65 -3.07 -11.41
C CYS A 98 19.39 -2.61 -10.15
N ARG A 99 19.62 -1.30 -10.05
CA ARG A 99 20.19 -0.66 -8.85
C ARG A 99 19.44 0.62 -8.48
N SER A 100 19.40 0.90 -7.20
CA SER A 100 18.89 2.19 -6.69
C SER A 100 19.82 3.33 -7.08
N GLU A 101 19.26 4.44 -7.55
CA GLU A 101 19.94 5.74 -7.67
C GLU A 101 19.59 6.66 -6.48
N GLY A 102 18.92 6.11 -5.46
CA GLY A 102 18.55 6.82 -4.25
C GLY A 102 17.16 7.48 -4.31
N ALA A 103 16.87 8.22 -3.25
CA ALA A 103 15.64 8.98 -3.10
C ALA A 103 15.94 10.39 -2.58
N SER A 104 15.09 11.34 -2.94
CA SER A 104 15.17 12.74 -2.50
C SER A 104 13.84 13.15 -1.90
N VAL A 105 13.88 13.73 -0.70
CA VAL A 105 12.74 14.41 -0.09
C VAL A 105 12.52 15.71 -0.87
N ILE A 106 11.35 15.87 -1.47
CA ILE A 106 10.97 17.05 -2.27
C ILE A 106 9.98 17.96 -1.54
N GLY A 107 9.41 17.48 -0.44
CA GLY A 107 8.53 18.26 0.44
C GLY A 107 8.28 17.51 1.75
N PRO A 108 7.53 18.10 2.70
CA PRO A 108 7.31 17.53 4.04
C PRO A 108 6.75 16.10 4.03
N LYS A 109 5.88 15.80 3.06
CA LYS A 109 5.29 14.47 2.85
C LYS A 109 5.44 13.98 1.41
N ALA A 110 6.53 14.40 0.74
CA ALA A 110 6.73 14.11 -0.68
C ALA A 110 8.17 13.65 -0.97
N VAL A 111 8.29 12.63 -1.83
CA VAL A 111 9.55 11.95 -2.17
C VAL A 111 9.61 11.61 -3.65
N VAL A 112 10.81 11.65 -4.22
CA VAL A 112 11.12 11.07 -5.53
C VAL A 112 12.20 10.03 -5.36
N ALA A 113 11.96 8.81 -5.85
CA ALA A 113 12.93 7.71 -5.84
C ALA A 113 13.23 7.27 -7.28
N ARG A 114 14.47 6.84 -7.52
CA ARG A 114 14.96 6.48 -8.85
C ARG A 114 15.71 5.15 -8.83
N TRP A 115 15.55 4.40 -9.91
CA TRP A 115 16.27 3.15 -10.14
C TRP A 115 16.80 3.11 -11.56
N ARG A 116 18.08 2.75 -11.69
CA ARG A 116 18.64 2.34 -12.97
C ARG A 116 18.29 0.88 -13.17
N MET A 117 17.48 0.60 -14.17
CA MET A 117 17.08 -0.75 -14.55
C MET A 117 18.24 -1.49 -15.24
N GLY A 118 18.13 -2.82 -15.33
CA GLY A 118 19.19 -3.70 -15.85
C GLY A 118 19.61 -3.44 -17.29
N ASP A 119 18.70 -2.91 -18.10
CA ASP A 119 18.93 -2.51 -19.48
C ASP A 119 19.41 -1.04 -19.63
N GLY A 120 19.58 -0.34 -18.51
CA GLY A 120 19.98 1.06 -18.46
C GLY A 120 18.82 2.07 -18.44
N ALA A 121 17.56 1.62 -18.53
CA ALA A 121 16.40 2.51 -18.41
C ALA A 121 16.35 3.14 -17.00
N LEU A 122 15.77 4.33 -16.88
CA LEU A 122 15.60 5.02 -15.60
C LEU A 122 14.13 4.98 -15.18
N LEU A 123 13.82 4.19 -14.17
CA LEU A 123 12.51 4.20 -13.51
C LEU A 123 12.50 5.28 -12.42
N THR A 124 11.51 6.16 -12.46
CA THR A 124 11.30 7.21 -11.45
C THR A 124 9.91 7.08 -10.86
N ILE A 125 9.81 7.08 -9.53
CA ILE A 125 8.54 7.13 -8.80
C ILE A 125 8.53 8.40 -7.95
N ALA A 126 7.51 9.23 -8.14
CA ALA A 126 7.28 10.45 -7.38
C ALA A 126 5.98 10.31 -6.58
N ILE A 127 6.02 10.61 -5.29
CA ILE A 127 4.86 10.50 -4.40
C ILE A 127 4.73 11.80 -3.62
N ASN A 128 3.51 12.34 -3.57
CA ASN A 128 3.11 13.39 -2.67
C ASN A 128 1.93 12.90 -1.83
N LEU A 129 2.16 12.76 -0.53
CA LEU A 129 1.15 12.35 0.46
C LEU A 129 0.54 13.55 1.20
N ASP A 130 0.96 14.77 0.85
CA ASP A 130 0.33 15.98 1.35
C ASP A 130 -0.89 16.37 0.49
N GLU A 131 -1.71 17.26 1.03
CA GLU A 131 -2.82 17.86 0.28
C GLU A 131 -2.34 18.98 -0.66
N THR A 132 -1.18 19.57 -0.37
CA THR A 132 -0.62 20.70 -1.11
C THR A 132 0.32 20.24 -2.22
N PRO A 133 0.31 20.90 -3.41
CA PRO A 133 1.28 20.61 -4.46
C PRO A 133 2.73 20.93 -4.04
N VAL A 134 3.67 20.16 -4.55
CA VAL A 134 5.11 20.35 -4.34
C VAL A 134 5.79 20.66 -5.68
N GLN A 135 6.63 21.69 -5.72
CA GLN A 135 7.40 22.05 -6.91
C GLN A 135 8.51 21.01 -7.17
N ILE A 136 8.59 20.52 -8.40
CA ILE A 136 9.58 19.52 -8.82
C ILE A 136 10.12 19.83 -10.21
N GLY A 137 11.37 19.43 -10.46
CA GLY A 137 11.89 19.41 -11.83
C GLY A 137 11.13 18.42 -12.72
N PRO A 138 11.25 18.55 -14.06
CA PRO A 138 10.61 17.62 -14.98
C PRO A 138 11.09 16.18 -14.75
N LEU A 139 10.16 15.23 -14.83
CA LEU A 139 10.46 13.81 -14.76
C LEU A 139 10.74 13.29 -16.17
N ALA A 140 11.84 12.55 -16.33
CA ALA A 140 12.27 12.07 -17.63
C ALA A 140 11.47 10.82 -18.05
N GLY A 141 11.14 10.74 -19.34
CA GLY A 141 10.58 9.54 -19.96
C GLY A 141 9.06 9.55 -20.13
N GLU A 142 8.53 8.38 -20.47
CA GLU A 142 7.09 8.13 -20.59
C GLU A 142 6.47 7.93 -19.20
N MET A 143 5.28 8.49 -18.98
CA MET A 143 4.52 8.23 -17.77
C MET A 143 3.80 6.88 -17.89
N LEU A 144 4.15 5.93 -17.02
CA LEU A 144 3.53 4.61 -16.96
C LEU A 144 2.26 4.60 -16.10
N TYR A 145 2.21 5.42 -15.05
CA TYR A 145 1.08 5.48 -14.12
C TYR A 145 0.99 6.86 -13.42
N GLY A 146 -0.24 7.28 -13.09
CA GLY A 146 -0.55 8.48 -12.31
C GLY A 146 -1.86 8.33 -11.52
N THR A 147 -1.91 8.71 -10.25
CA THR A 147 -3.15 8.68 -9.44
C THR A 147 -4.10 9.84 -9.80
N GLY A 148 -5.37 9.54 -10.12
CA GLY A 148 -6.46 10.52 -10.35
C GLY A 148 -7.08 10.48 -11.76
N GLU A 149 -8.37 10.82 -11.90
CA GLU A 149 -9.19 10.70 -13.13
C GLU A 149 -8.73 11.52 -14.35
N ARG A 150 -7.69 12.36 -14.23
CA ARG A 150 -7.26 13.25 -15.32
C ARG A 150 -5.76 13.38 -15.40
N MET A 151 -5.10 12.42 -16.04
CA MET A 151 -3.66 12.54 -16.30
C MET A 151 -3.25 12.05 -17.69
N THR A 152 -3.84 12.63 -18.73
CA THR A 152 -3.15 12.76 -20.02
C THR A 152 -2.14 13.93 -20.03
N LYS A 153 -2.03 14.74 -18.95
CA LYS A 153 -1.20 15.97 -18.89
C LYS A 153 -0.73 16.40 -17.48
N ILE A 154 -0.10 15.55 -16.69
CA ILE A 154 0.68 15.98 -15.51
C ILE A 154 2.01 15.24 -15.67
N VAL A 155 3.17 15.84 -15.93
CA VAL A 155 3.73 17.15 -15.54
C VAL A 155 4.21 17.96 -16.78
N PRO A 156 3.45 18.96 -17.27
CA PRO A 156 4.02 20.02 -18.13
C PRO A 156 4.48 21.27 -17.34
N GLU A 157 4.11 21.41 -16.06
CA GLU A 157 4.23 22.68 -15.32
C GLU A 157 5.14 22.67 -14.08
N GLY A 158 5.92 21.60 -13.85
CA GLY A 158 6.94 21.59 -12.77
C GLY A 158 6.39 21.43 -11.34
N ALA A 159 5.19 20.85 -11.18
CA ALA A 159 4.62 20.56 -9.86
C ALA A 159 4.03 19.15 -9.78
N LEU A 160 4.13 18.54 -8.60
CA LEU A 160 3.49 17.28 -8.21
C LEU A 160 2.28 17.61 -7.32
N PRO A 161 1.03 17.39 -7.78
CA PRO A 161 -0.17 17.69 -6.99
C PRO A 161 -0.23 16.90 -5.68
N GLY A 162 -1.10 17.33 -4.76
CA GLY A 162 -1.38 16.60 -3.54
C GLY A 162 -1.95 15.20 -3.80
N TYR A 163 -1.75 14.28 -2.87
CA TYR A 163 -2.23 12.89 -2.92
C TYR A 163 -1.97 12.16 -4.23
N THR A 164 -0.82 12.41 -4.85
CA THR A 164 -0.46 11.89 -6.17
C THR A 164 0.69 10.91 -6.07
N THR A 165 0.60 9.81 -6.81
CA THR A 165 1.76 8.98 -7.18
C THR A 165 1.91 9.03 -8.69
N ALA A 166 3.12 9.23 -9.18
CA ALA A 166 3.43 9.22 -10.59
C ALA A 166 4.66 8.33 -10.87
N VAL A 167 4.58 7.51 -11.91
CA VAL A 167 5.63 6.57 -12.31
C VAL A 167 6.05 6.88 -13.74
N TYR A 168 7.34 7.10 -13.93
CA TYR A 168 7.95 7.42 -15.23
C TYR A 168 9.06 6.44 -15.57
N LEU A 169 9.23 6.16 -16.86
CA LEU A 169 10.31 5.35 -17.39
C LEU A 169 10.98 6.06 -18.57
N ALA A 170 12.26 6.39 -18.42
CA ALA A 170 13.08 6.88 -19.51
C ALA A 170 13.95 5.75 -20.08
N GLU A 171 13.80 5.47 -21.37
CA GLU A 171 14.63 4.48 -22.06
C GLU A 171 16.12 4.92 -22.09
N PRO A 172 17.08 3.96 -22.19
CA PRO A 172 18.50 4.28 -22.28
C PRO A 172 18.78 5.21 -23.46
N ARG A 173 19.67 6.19 -23.27
CA ARG A 173 20.17 6.99 -24.40
C ARG A 173 21.02 6.08 -25.29
N ARG A 174 20.68 6.04 -26.58
CA ARG A 174 21.50 5.38 -27.61
C ARG A 174 22.82 6.11 -27.80
#